data_AF-Q3ANR7-F1
#
_entry.id   AF-Q3ANR7-F1
#
_cell.length_a   1.000
_cell.length_b   1.000
_cell.length_c   1.000
_cell.angle_alpha   90.00
_cell.angle_beta   90.00
_cell.angle_gamma   90.00
#
_symmetry.space_group_name_H-M   'P 1'
#
loop_
_entity.id
_entity.type
_entity.pdbx_description
1 polymer ?
#
loop_
_entity_poly.entity_id
_entity_poly.type
_entity_poly.pdbx_seq_one_letter_code
_entity_poly.pdbx_strand_id
1 'polypeptide(L)'
;MKPLKQVGESYFLLSQGEKQIEGAAFEEAEQSYRLAMTMARTIPTEEAFDYDGFDAIAHAGLSSALIGLGRYNEALVSVAEALRYFNRRGDLHSAEGSLWIAVICNKARALESLGRKDEAIKYYRMAGEMIAEKKGEIKQRDLLTELIEQGLQRLEGAKPATAKQGYKAWWEFWS
;
A
#
# COMPACT_ATOMS: atom_id res chain seq x y z
N MET A 1 -28.20 -17.93 0.43
CA MET A 1 -28.27 -16.48 0.73
C MET A 1 -27.25 -15.99 1.75
N LYS A 2 -26.79 -16.80 2.73
CA LYS A 2 -25.76 -16.38 3.70
C LYS A 2 -24.45 -15.85 3.07
N PRO A 3 -23.94 -16.41 1.96
CA PRO A 3 -22.64 -15.99 1.45
C PRO A 3 -22.60 -14.57 0.88
N LEU A 4 -23.67 -14.14 0.19
CA LEU A 4 -23.79 -12.78 -0.33
C LEU A 4 -23.75 -11.72 0.78
N LYS A 5 -24.30 -12.04 1.97
CA LYS A 5 -24.25 -11.17 3.14
C LYS A 5 -22.82 -11.01 3.64
N GLN A 6 -22.05 -12.09 3.75
CA GLN A 6 -20.66 -12.07 4.22
C GLN A 6 -19.76 -11.31 3.25
N VAL A 7 -19.96 -11.48 1.94
CA VAL A 7 -19.28 -10.69 0.90
C VAL A 7 -19.58 -9.20 1.09
N GLY A 8 -20.86 -8.83 1.18
CA GLY A 8 -21.27 -7.44 1.37
C GLY A 8 -20.72 -6.82 2.66
N GLU A 9 -20.75 -7.54 3.77
CA GLU A 9 -20.20 -7.10 5.05
C GLU A 9 -18.68 -6.90 4.99
N SER A 10 -17.96 -7.79 4.32
CA SER A 10 -16.50 -7.69 4.15
C SER A 10 -16.13 -6.41 3.39
N TYR A 11 -16.77 -6.14 2.25
CA TYR A 11 -16.53 -4.92 1.47
C TYR A 11 -17.01 -3.65 2.18
N PHE A 12 -18.10 -3.73 2.96
CA PHE A 12 -18.57 -2.62 3.76
C PHE A 12 -17.53 -2.22 4.83
N LEU A 13 -16.95 -3.19 5.54
CA LEU A 13 -15.88 -2.96 6.50
C LEU A 13 -14.62 -2.40 5.84
N LEU A 14 -14.26 -2.93 4.66
CA LEU A 14 -13.13 -2.41 3.87
C LEU A 14 -13.31 -0.93 3.53
N SER A 15 -14.47 -0.56 2.98
CA SER A 15 -14.79 0.83 2.62
C SER A 15 -14.90 1.75 3.84
N GLN A 16 -15.36 1.24 4.99
CA GLN A 16 -15.31 1.99 6.24
C GLN A 16 -13.87 2.28 6.68
N GLY A 17 -12.98 1.29 6.59
CA GLY A 17 -11.56 1.47 6.87
C GLY A 17 -10.94 2.56 5.98
N GLU A 18 -11.29 2.59 4.69
CA GLU A 18 -10.81 3.63 3.76
C GLU A 18 -11.25 5.03 4.19
N LYS A 19 -12.52 5.22 4.54
CA LYS A 19 -13.05 6.51 5.05
C LYS A 19 -12.39 6.92 6.37
N GLN A 20 -12.11 5.96 7.25
CA GLN A 20 -11.43 6.22 8.51
C GLN A 20 -9.98 6.66 8.28
N ILE A 21 -9.28 6.11 7.27
CA ILE A 21 -7.98 6.63 6.83
C ILE A 21 -8.07 8.09 6.36
N GLU A 22 -9.07 8.42 5.53
CA GLU A 22 -9.29 9.80 5.06
C GLU A 22 -9.55 10.77 6.23
N GLY A 23 -10.22 10.29 7.28
CA GLY A 23 -10.47 11.03 8.52
C GLY A 23 -9.36 10.96 9.57
N ALA A 24 -8.21 10.33 9.28
CA ALA A 24 -7.11 10.08 10.22
C ALA A 24 -7.50 9.31 11.51
N ALA A 25 -8.60 8.56 11.47
CA ALA A 25 -9.07 7.67 12.54
C ALA A 25 -8.37 6.31 12.42
N PHE A 26 -7.06 6.26 12.70
CA PHE A 26 -6.20 5.14 12.34
C PHE A 26 -6.47 3.87 13.17
N GLU A 27 -6.81 4.01 14.46
CA GLU A 27 -7.17 2.90 15.32
C GLU A 27 -8.45 2.20 14.84
N GLU A 28 -9.47 2.98 14.49
CA GLU A 28 -10.72 2.46 13.94
C GLU A 28 -10.50 1.84 12.55
N ALA A 29 -9.66 2.47 11.72
CA ALA A 29 -9.29 1.93 10.41
C ALA A 29 -8.64 0.56 10.54
N GLU A 30 -7.66 0.39 11.44
CA GLU A 30 -7.03 -0.90 11.71
C GLU A 30 -8.07 -1.97 12.09
N GLN A 31 -8.99 -1.64 13.00
CA GLN A 31 -10.04 -2.56 13.42
C GLN A 31 -10.92 -2.97 12.24
N SER A 32 -11.36 -2.01 11.43
CA SER A 32 -12.18 -2.25 10.24
C SER A 32 -11.49 -3.18 9.24
N TYR A 33 -10.22 -2.95 8.92
CA TYR A 33 -9.48 -3.83 8.00
C TYR A 33 -9.30 -5.24 8.54
N ARG A 34 -8.98 -5.40 9.84
CA ARG A 34 -8.86 -6.72 10.47
C ARG A 34 -10.20 -7.47 10.49
N LEU A 35 -11.28 -6.77 10.81
CA LEU A 35 -12.63 -7.33 10.77
C LEU A 35 -13.06 -7.69 9.35
N ALA A 36 -12.72 -6.87 8.36
CA ALA A 36 -12.99 -7.15 6.95
C ALA A 36 -12.36 -8.48 6.51
N MET A 37 -11.07 -8.68 6.80
CA MET A 37 -10.38 -9.96 6.51
C MET A 37 -10.96 -11.13 7.31
N THR A 38 -11.33 -10.90 8.57
CA THR A 38 -11.97 -11.95 9.40
C THR A 38 -13.32 -12.36 8.82
N MET A 39 -14.12 -11.41 8.35
CA MET A 39 -15.40 -11.68 7.71
C MET A 39 -15.21 -12.40 6.37
N ALA A 40 -14.25 -11.96 5.57
CA ALA A 40 -13.93 -12.59 4.28
C ALA A 40 -13.59 -14.08 4.44
N ARG A 41 -12.84 -14.44 5.50
CA ARG A 41 -12.51 -15.83 5.83
C ARG A 41 -13.70 -16.71 6.20
N THR A 42 -14.87 -16.12 6.48
CA THR A 42 -16.11 -16.88 6.75
C THR A 42 -16.92 -17.18 5.48
N ILE A 43 -16.55 -16.58 4.34
CA ILE A 43 -17.17 -16.86 3.05
C ILE A 43 -16.81 -18.31 2.66
N PRO A 44 -17.79 -19.13 2.23
CA PRO A 44 -17.50 -20.49 1.79
C PRO A 44 -16.57 -20.51 0.57
N THR A 45 -15.66 -21.49 0.53
CA THR A 45 -14.65 -21.63 -0.54
C THR A 45 -15.24 -21.91 -1.91
N GLU A 46 -16.46 -22.45 -1.97
CA GLU A 46 -17.22 -22.69 -3.20
C GLU A 46 -17.80 -21.42 -3.83
N GLU A 47 -17.81 -20.31 -3.09
CA GLU A 47 -18.23 -19.02 -3.64
C GLU A 47 -17.11 -18.36 -4.44
N ALA A 48 -17.49 -17.73 -5.55
CA ALA A 48 -16.57 -16.99 -6.39
C ALA A 48 -16.17 -15.67 -5.70
N PHE A 49 -15.15 -15.75 -4.85
CA PHE A 49 -14.58 -14.61 -4.12
C PHE A 49 -13.06 -14.60 -4.28
N ASP A 50 -12.49 -13.45 -4.63
CA ASP A 50 -11.04 -13.28 -4.73
C ASP A 50 -10.44 -12.99 -3.35
N TYR A 51 -10.15 -14.04 -2.61
CA TYR A 51 -9.54 -13.95 -1.29
C TYR A 51 -8.16 -13.27 -1.32
N ASP A 52 -7.34 -13.57 -2.33
CA ASP A 52 -5.99 -13.02 -2.43
C ASP A 52 -6.02 -11.51 -2.69
N GLY A 53 -6.85 -11.07 -3.65
CA GLY A 53 -7.01 -9.66 -3.97
C GLY A 53 -7.66 -8.88 -2.83
N PHE A 54 -8.67 -9.45 -2.17
CA PHE A 54 -9.32 -8.83 -1.02
C PHE A 54 -8.34 -8.63 0.15
N ASP A 55 -7.60 -9.67 0.53
CA ASP A 55 -6.60 -9.58 1.60
C ASP A 55 -5.50 -8.58 1.24
N ALA A 56 -5.08 -8.50 -0.02
CA ALA A 56 -4.09 -7.53 -0.47
C ALA A 56 -4.56 -6.07 -0.31
N ILE A 57 -5.81 -5.77 -0.68
CA ILE A 57 -6.40 -4.44 -0.52
C ILE A 57 -6.56 -4.12 0.97
N ALA A 58 -7.04 -5.07 1.78
CA ALA A 58 -7.18 -4.88 3.22
C ALA A 58 -5.82 -4.65 3.91
N HIS A 59 -4.77 -5.39 3.52
CA HIS A 59 -3.42 -5.20 4.02
C HIS A 59 -2.79 -3.88 3.54
N ALA A 60 -3.12 -3.40 2.34
CA ALA A 60 -2.71 -2.08 1.88
C ALA A 60 -3.28 -0.98 2.79
N GLY A 61 -4.58 -1.02 3.05
CA GLY A 61 -5.24 -0.10 3.98
C GLY A 61 -4.74 -0.20 5.42
N LEU A 62 -4.58 -1.43 5.92
CA LEU A 62 -4.04 -1.70 7.25
C LEU A 62 -2.62 -1.15 7.41
N SER A 63 -1.78 -1.27 6.38
CA SER A 63 -0.44 -0.68 6.41
C SER A 63 -0.48 0.84 6.58
N SER A 64 -1.41 1.53 5.90
CA SER A 64 -1.59 2.98 6.06
C SER A 64 -2.01 3.36 7.47
N ALA A 65 -2.95 2.61 8.08
CA ALA A 65 -3.36 2.81 9.47
C ALA A 65 -2.17 2.64 10.42
N LEU A 66 -1.43 1.54 10.30
CA LEU A 66 -0.29 1.24 11.16
C LEU A 66 0.84 2.28 11.02
N ILE A 67 1.06 2.83 9.82
CA ILE A 67 1.99 3.96 9.63
C ILE A 67 1.50 5.20 10.39
N GLY A 68 0.20 5.53 10.30
CA GLY A 68 -0.42 6.63 11.04
C GLY A 68 -0.27 6.49 12.56
N LEU A 69 -0.32 5.26 13.06
CA LEU A 69 -0.12 4.90 14.47
C LEU A 69 1.36 4.82 14.90
N GLY A 70 2.31 5.00 13.98
CA GLY A 70 3.74 4.83 14.26
C GLY A 70 4.19 3.38 14.49
N ARG A 71 3.35 2.39 14.15
CA ARG A 71 3.61 0.95 14.33
C ARG A 71 4.33 0.37 13.10
N TYR A 72 5.52 0.88 12.81
CA TYR A 72 6.23 0.66 11.55
C TYR A 72 6.62 -0.80 11.25
N ASN A 73 7.00 -1.58 12.27
CA ASN A 73 7.34 -2.99 12.08
C ASN A 73 6.11 -3.80 11.64
N GLU A 74 4.95 -3.55 12.24
CA GLU A 74 3.69 -4.22 11.87
C GLU A 74 3.19 -3.74 10.50
N ALA A 75 3.40 -2.46 10.19
CA ALA A 75 3.14 -1.93 8.86
C ALA A 75 3.96 -2.69 7.80
N LEU A 76 5.24 -2.98 8.06
CA LEU A 76 6.08 -3.76 7.13
C LEU A 76 5.58 -5.19 6.91
N VAL A 77 5.00 -5.83 7.94
CA VAL A 77 4.35 -7.15 7.78
C VAL A 77 3.14 -7.01 6.83
N SER A 78 2.28 -6.01 7.04
CA SER A 78 1.12 -5.81 6.17
C SER A 78 1.51 -5.42 4.73
N VAL A 79 2.54 -4.58 4.58
CA VAL A 79 3.14 -4.26 3.28
C VAL A 79 3.60 -5.52 2.56
N ALA A 80 4.24 -6.46 3.27
CA ALA A 80 4.74 -7.71 2.66
C ALA A 80 3.59 -8.58 2.14
N GLU A 81 2.50 -8.72 2.89
CA GLU A 81 1.31 -9.47 2.45
C GLU A 81 0.66 -8.83 1.22
N ALA A 82 0.49 -7.50 1.21
CA ALA A 82 -0.08 -6.80 0.06
C ALA A 82 0.82 -6.92 -1.19
N LEU A 83 2.14 -6.77 -1.04
CA LEU A 83 3.08 -6.89 -2.16
C LEU A 83 3.17 -8.30 -2.74
N ARG A 84 2.92 -9.34 -1.94
CA ARG A 84 2.85 -10.72 -2.45
C ARG A 84 1.83 -10.85 -3.58
N TYR A 85 0.69 -10.15 -3.48
CA TYR A 85 -0.33 -10.11 -4.51
C TYR A 85 0.03 -9.14 -5.64
N PHE A 86 0.31 -7.88 -5.32
CA PHE A 86 0.52 -6.85 -6.34
C PHE A 86 1.71 -7.14 -7.26
N ASN A 87 2.81 -7.70 -6.73
CA ASN A 87 3.96 -8.04 -7.56
C ASN A 87 3.69 -9.21 -8.51
N ARG A 88 2.73 -10.09 -8.18
CA ARG A 88 2.41 -11.29 -8.97
C ARG A 88 1.29 -11.05 -9.98
N ARG A 89 0.28 -10.26 -9.58
CA ARG A 89 -0.99 -10.11 -10.31
C ARG A 89 -1.40 -8.66 -10.51
N GLY A 90 -0.73 -7.71 -9.87
CA GLY A 90 -1.09 -6.30 -9.94
C GLY A 90 -0.91 -5.73 -11.34
N ASP A 91 -1.89 -4.93 -11.76
CA ASP A 91 -1.79 -4.09 -12.94
C ASP A 91 -1.67 -2.64 -12.50
N LEU A 92 -0.51 -2.02 -12.77
CA LEU A 92 -0.23 -0.62 -12.44
C LEU A 92 -1.28 0.33 -13.04
N HIS A 93 -1.83 0.01 -14.20
CA HIS A 93 -2.79 0.87 -14.91
C HIS A 93 -4.24 0.68 -14.45
N SER A 94 -4.53 -0.39 -13.72
CA SER A 94 -5.83 -0.62 -13.10
C SER A 94 -6.11 0.32 -11.92
N ALA A 95 -7.33 0.26 -11.36
CA ALA A 95 -7.66 0.96 -10.12
C ALA A 95 -6.76 0.52 -8.94
N GLU A 96 -6.39 -0.76 -8.89
CA GLU A 96 -5.53 -1.36 -7.86
C GLU A 96 -4.09 -0.85 -7.93
N GLY A 97 -3.64 -0.38 -9.09
CA GLY A 97 -2.31 0.20 -9.24
C GLY A 97 -2.05 1.40 -8.33
N SER A 98 -3.09 2.18 -7.99
CA SER A 98 -2.98 3.26 -7.00
C SER A 98 -2.70 2.73 -5.59
N LEU A 99 -3.30 1.59 -5.22
CA LEU A 99 -3.04 0.93 -3.94
C LEU A 99 -1.62 0.34 -3.92
N TRP A 100 -1.17 -0.23 -5.02
CA TRP A 100 0.20 -0.73 -5.12
C TRP A 100 1.22 0.38 -4.88
N ILE A 101 1.07 1.53 -5.55
CA ILE A 101 1.91 2.73 -5.30
C ILE A 101 1.87 3.13 -3.82
N ALA A 102 0.67 3.20 -3.22
CA ALA A 102 0.53 3.55 -1.81
C ALA A 102 1.26 2.57 -0.88
N VAL A 103 1.21 1.26 -1.16
CA VAL A 103 1.95 0.23 -0.40
C VAL A 103 3.46 0.42 -0.52
N ILE A 104 3.96 0.79 -1.70
CA ILE A 104 5.38 1.13 -1.87
C ILE A 104 5.77 2.36 -1.06
N CYS A 105 4.95 3.41 -1.07
CA CYS A 105 5.16 4.59 -0.23
C CYS A 105 5.16 4.23 1.26
N ASN A 106 4.21 3.41 1.72
CA ASN A 106 4.15 2.96 3.11
C ASN A 106 5.39 2.16 3.50
N LYS A 107 5.90 1.32 2.60
CA LYS A 107 7.17 0.62 2.81
C LYS A 107 8.32 1.60 3.01
N ALA A 108 8.44 2.60 2.15
CA ALA A 108 9.48 3.62 2.24
C ALA A 108 9.40 4.39 3.57
N ARG A 109 8.20 4.83 3.96
CA ARG A 109 7.95 5.52 5.23
C ARG A 109 8.31 4.68 6.45
N ALA A 110 7.89 3.42 6.50
CA ALA A 110 8.25 2.53 7.60
C ALA A 110 9.76 2.33 7.69
N LEU A 111 10.44 2.12 6.56
CA LEU A 111 11.89 1.97 6.52
C LEU A 111 12.62 3.24 6.96
N GLU A 112 12.16 4.42 6.53
CA GLU A 112 12.67 5.72 6.97
C GLU A 112 12.57 5.86 8.49
N SER A 113 11.38 5.62 9.05
CA SER A 113 11.12 5.71 10.49
C SER A 113 11.90 4.69 11.32
N LEU A 114 12.24 3.53 10.74
CA LEU A 114 13.09 2.52 11.36
C LEU A 114 14.59 2.77 11.13
N GLY A 115 14.98 3.90 10.52
CA GLY A 115 16.37 4.28 10.29
C GLY A 115 17.06 3.58 9.10
N ARG A 116 16.32 2.78 8.31
CA ARG A 116 16.82 2.06 7.13
C ARG A 116 16.80 2.96 5.89
N LYS A 117 17.57 4.04 5.96
CA LYS A 117 17.52 5.17 5.02
C LYS A 117 17.78 4.79 3.56
N ASP A 118 18.81 3.99 3.29
CA ASP A 118 19.18 3.59 1.92
C ASP A 118 18.06 2.76 1.25
N GLU A 119 17.40 1.92 2.02
CA GLU A 119 16.26 1.14 1.53
C GLU A 119 15.02 2.00 1.33
N ALA A 120 14.76 2.95 2.24
CA ALA A 120 13.66 3.91 2.10
C ALA A 120 13.81 4.74 0.81
N ILE A 121 15.01 5.28 0.53
CA ILE A 121 15.31 6.02 -0.70
C ILE A 121 14.97 5.19 -1.94
N LYS A 122 15.39 3.93 -1.96
CA LYS A 122 15.10 3.02 -3.07
C LYS A 122 13.59 2.90 -3.32
N TYR A 123 12.80 2.70 -2.27
CA TYR A 123 11.35 2.56 -2.41
C TYR A 123 10.63 3.87 -2.73
N TYR A 124 11.10 5.02 -2.23
CA TYR A 124 10.58 6.32 -2.62
C TYR A 124 10.79 6.60 -4.12
N ARG A 125 11.99 6.35 -4.65
CA ARG A 125 12.27 6.49 -6.09
C ARG A 125 11.38 5.57 -6.93
N MET A 126 11.25 4.33 -6.49
CA MET A 126 10.40 3.35 -7.14
C MET A 126 8.93 3.81 -7.21
N ALA A 127 8.38 4.36 -6.11
CA ALA A 127 7.03 4.92 -6.11
C ALA A 127 6.90 6.11 -7.08
N GLY A 128 7.91 6.98 -7.15
CA GLY A 128 7.94 8.11 -8.08
C GLY A 128 7.89 7.67 -9.54
N GLU A 129 8.65 6.65 -9.90
CA GLU A 129 8.62 6.04 -11.24
C GLU A 129 7.25 5.44 -11.56
N MET A 130 6.66 4.69 -10.62
CA MET A 130 5.34 4.11 -10.78
C MET A 130 4.25 5.19 -10.98
N ILE A 131 4.32 6.32 -10.26
CA ILE A 131 3.41 7.46 -10.44
C ILE A 131 3.58 8.10 -11.82
N ALA A 132 4.82 8.22 -12.30
CA ALA A 132 5.12 8.77 -13.62
C ALA A 132 4.60 7.86 -14.75
N GLU A 133 4.69 6.54 -14.60
CA GLU A 133 4.25 5.56 -15.59
C GLU A 133 2.74 5.29 -15.55
N LYS A 134 2.10 5.39 -14.37
CA LYS A 134 0.68 5.08 -14.23
C LYS A 134 -0.19 5.93 -15.15
N LYS A 135 -0.88 5.25 -16.06
CA LYS A 135 -1.96 5.80 -16.87
C LYS A 135 -3.24 5.83 -16.05
N GLY A 136 -3.91 6.98 -16.01
CA GLY A 136 -5.16 7.18 -15.28
C GLY A 136 -5.03 8.02 -14.02
N GLU A 137 -6.17 8.26 -13.38
CA GLU A 137 -6.27 9.11 -12.21
C GLU A 137 -5.69 8.42 -10.96
N ILE A 138 -4.94 9.18 -10.18
CA ILE A 138 -4.53 8.83 -8.82
C ILE A 138 -5.16 9.89 -7.92
N LYS A 139 -6.18 9.53 -7.13
CA LYS A 139 -6.96 10.47 -6.28
C LYS A 139 -6.08 11.44 -5.48
N GLN A 140 -4.94 10.98 -4.98
CA GLN A 140 -4.02 11.75 -4.13
C GLN A 140 -2.63 11.86 -4.76
N ARG A 141 -2.56 12.01 -6.09
CA ARG A 141 -1.29 12.07 -6.84
C ARG A 141 -0.32 13.09 -6.27
N ASP A 142 -0.79 14.31 -6.05
CA ASP A 142 0.05 15.44 -5.64
C ASP A 142 0.58 15.21 -4.23
N LEU A 143 -0.28 14.76 -3.31
CA LEU A 143 0.11 14.42 -1.94
C LEU A 143 1.16 13.28 -1.91
N LEU A 144 0.97 12.24 -2.72
CA LEU A 144 1.94 11.14 -2.81
C LEU A 144 3.27 11.61 -3.41
N THR A 145 3.22 12.44 -4.44
CA THR A 145 4.41 12.98 -5.10
C THR A 145 5.20 13.87 -4.14
N GLU A 146 4.51 14.80 -3.47
CA GLU A 146 5.11 15.66 -2.46
C GLU A 146 5.71 14.85 -1.30
N LEU A 147 5.01 13.81 -0.83
CA LEU A 147 5.51 12.93 0.22
C LEU A 147 6.81 12.23 -0.19
N ILE A 148 6.88 11.73 -1.43
CA ILE A 148 8.07 11.09 -2.00
C ILE A 148 9.21 12.10 -2.10
N GLU A 149 8.96 13.28 -2.65
CA GLU A 149 9.97 14.33 -2.83
C GLU A 149 10.53 14.79 -1.48
N GLN A 150 9.67 15.05 -0.50
CA GLN A 150 10.10 15.41 0.85
C GLN A 150 10.89 14.27 1.52
N GLY A 151 10.45 13.02 1.36
CA GLY A 151 11.16 11.84 1.88
C GLY A 151 12.57 11.73 1.29
N LEU A 152 12.70 11.87 -0.03
CA LEU A 152 13.99 11.87 -0.71
C LEU A 152 14.87 13.06 -0.27
N GLN A 153 14.31 14.26 -0.19
CA GLN A 153 15.04 15.45 0.25
C GLN A 153 15.59 15.29 1.69
N ARG A 154 14.78 14.75 2.60
CA ARG A 154 15.20 14.48 3.99
C ARG A 154 16.33 13.44 4.06
N LEU A 155 16.26 12.41 3.22
CA LEU A 155 17.16 11.25 3.31
C LEU A 155 18.47 11.42 2.51
N GLU A 156 18.42 12.10 1.37
CA GLU A 156 19.57 12.31 0.49
C GLU A 156 20.37 13.57 0.88
N GLY A 157 19.77 14.50 1.64
CA GLY A 157 20.33 15.82 1.90
C GLY A 157 20.49 16.64 0.62
N ALA A 158 21.15 17.80 0.68
CA ALA A 158 21.40 18.67 -0.49
C ALA A 158 22.42 18.11 -1.50
N LYS A 159 22.57 16.78 -1.62
CA LYS A 159 23.39 16.17 -2.66
C LYS A 159 22.55 16.02 -3.92
N PRO A 160 22.94 16.64 -5.05
CA PRO A 160 22.24 16.44 -6.30
C PRO A 160 22.26 14.95 -6.65
N ALA A 161 21.15 14.48 -7.22
CA ALA A 161 20.98 13.11 -7.69
C ALA A 161 22.15 12.72 -8.60
N THR A 162 23.14 12.03 -8.04
CA THR A 162 24.16 11.38 -8.85
C THR A 162 23.45 10.19 -9.48
N ALA A 163 23.26 10.24 -10.80
CA ALA A 163 22.80 9.10 -11.57
C ALA A 163 23.78 7.96 -11.31
N LYS A 164 23.38 7.00 -10.45
CA LYS A 164 24.23 5.87 -10.10
C LYS A 164 24.19 4.87 -11.25
N GLN A 165 25.38 4.52 -11.72
CA GLN A 165 25.65 3.39 -12.59
C GLN A 165 25.00 2.12 -12.02
N GLY A 166 24.11 1.47 -12.78
CA GLY A 166 23.30 0.31 -12.32
C GLY A 166 21.82 0.60 -12.03
N TYR A 167 21.24 1.65 -12.61
CA TYR A 167 19.80 1.92 -12.57
C TYR A 167 18.99 0.71 -13.04
N LYS A 168 18.10 0.22 -12.17
CA LYS A 168 17.08 -0.78 -12.47
C LYS A 168 15.74 -0.11 -12.40
N ALA A 169 14.94 -0.23 -13.46
CA ALA A 169 13.59 0.27 -13.47
C ALA A 169 12.73 -0.46 -12.42
N TRP A 170 11.68 0.19 -11.93
CA TRP A 170 10.85 -0.39 -10.86
C TRP A 170 10.30 -1.79 -11.17
N TRP A 171 9.99 -2.11 -12.43
CA TRP A 171 9.48 -3.44 -12.84
C TRP A 171 10.53 -4.57 -12.72
N GLU A 172 11.83 -4.24 -12.74
CA GLU A 172 12.91 -5.23 -12.60
C GLU A 172 13.11 -5.73 -11.16
N PHE A 173 12.46 -5.10 -10.18
CA PHE A 173 12.50 -5.58 -8.79
C PHE A 173 11.61 -6.81 -8.56
N TRP A 174 10.75 -7.15 -9.54
CA TRP A 174 9.69 -8.13 -9.38
C TRP A 174 9.67 -9.22 -10.46
N SER A 175 10.59 -9.14 -11.44
CA SER A 175 10.87 -10.17 -12.47
C SER A 175 11.88 -11.20 -11.99
#